data_AF-A0A1M5SSH9-F1
#
_entry.id   AF-A0A1M5SSH9-F1
#
_cell.length_a   1.000
_cell.length_b   1.000
_cell.length_c   1.000
_cell.angle_alpha   90.00
_cell.angle_beta   90.00
_cell.angle_gamma   90.00
#
_symmetry.space_group_name_H-M   'P 1'
#
loop_
_entity.id
_entity.type
_entity.pdbx_description
1 polymer ?
#
loop_
_entity_poly.entity_id
_entity_poly.type
_entity_poly.pdbx_seq_one_letter_code
_entity_poly.pdbx_strand_id
1 'polypeptide(L)'
;MKKLVLLVSVFTLIFFSIYTSYINTNTTAAYKDYSINRVLYWGSRGDDVKQVQYRLLKWGYYTGRVDGIYGAGTYRAVRRFQRKNGLKIDGVVGPETAAALGLNFKSAASRGVTRDDNVYLLARAVHGEARGEPYIGKVAVAAVILNRVEHPSFPNTIASVIYQPGAFTAVSDGQINLTPDKDSIRAARDAINGWDPSYGSLYYWNPATATSRWIWSRKVIVKIGKHWFGK
;
A
#
# COMPACT_ATOMS: atom_id res chain seq x y z
N MET A 1 25.82 -13.01 -56.22
CA MET A 1 24.87 -12.33 -55.30
C MET A 1 24.35 -13.24 -54.18
N LYS A 2 23.71 -14.39 -54.46
CA LYS A 2 23.14 -15.29 -53.42
C LYS A 2 24.14 -15.78 -52.34
N LYS A 3 25.38 -16.14 -52.74
CA LYS A 3 26.44 -16.57 -51.79
C LYS A 3 26.97 -15.45 -50.88
N LEU A 4 27.00 -14.21 -51.38
CA LEU A 4 27.43 -13.03 -50.60
C LEU A 4 26.37 -12.65 -49.56
N VAL A 5 25.09 -12.71 -49.93
CA VAL A 5 23.96 -12.49 -48.99
C VAL A 5 23.99 -13.53 -47.87
N LEU A 6 24.23 -14.81 -48.20
CA LEU A 6 24.33 -15.88 -47.19
C LEU A 6 25.45 -15.63 -46.17
N LEU A 7 26.64 -15.21 -46.64
CA LEU A 7 27.80 -14.92 -45.79
C LEU A 7 27.55 -13.72 -44.85
N VAL A 8 26.95 -12.64 -45.37
CA VAL A 8 26.60 -11.46 -44.55
C VAL A 8 25.57 -11.83 -43.48
N SER A 9 24.57 -12.66 -43.82
CA SER A 9 23.55 -13.13 -42.87
C SER A 9 24.13 -14.01 -41.75
N VAL A 10 25.13 -14.84 -42.06
CA VAL A 10 25.78 -15.69 -41.04
C VAL A 10 26.60 -14.82 -40.07
N PHE A 11 27.34 -13.85 -40.60
CA PHE A 11 28.13 -12.94 -39.76
C PHE A 11 27.25 -12.06 -38.86
N THR A 12 26.11 -11.55 -39.35
CA THR A 12 25.19 -10.76 -38.52
C THR A 12 24.55 -11.60 -37.41
N LEU A 13 24.21 -12.86 -37.67
CA LEU A 13 23.67 -13.77 -36.66
C LEU A 13 24.71 -14.13 -35.58
N ILE A 14 25.97 -14.35 -35.97
CA ILE A 14 27.06 -14.59 -35.01
C ILE A 14 27.31 -13.34 -34.16
N PHE A 15 27.37 -12.17 -34.78
CA PHE A 15 27.58 -10.91 -34.06
C PHE A 15 26.41 -10.60 -33.11
N PHE A 16 25.18 -10.88 -33.53
CA PHE A 16 23.99 -10.76 -32.70
C PHE A 16 24.01 -11.74 -31.52
N SER A 17 24.43 -12.98 -31.74
CA SER A 17 24.58 -14.01 -30.68
C SER A 17 25.67 -13.67 -29.66
N ILE A 18 26.80 -13.13 -30.13
CA ILE A 18 27.89 -12.64 -29.26
C ILE A 18 27.43 -11.42 -28.47
N TYR A 19 26.72 -10.48 -29.11
CA TYR A 19 26.16 -9.30 -28.45
C TYR A 19 25.13 -9.67 -27.38
N THR A 20 24.21 -10.59 -27.66
CA THR A 20 23.23 -11.07 -26.66
C THR A 20 23.89 -11.82 -25.51
N SER A 21 24.94 -12.61 -25.79
CA SER A 21 25.73 -13.29 -24.75
C SER A 21 26.52 -12.30 -23.88
N TYR A 22 27.10 -11.26 -24.47
CA TYR A 22 27.80 -10.18 -23.76
C TYR A 22 26.88 -9.34 -22.87
N ILE A 23 25.64 -9.08 -23.32
CA ILE A 23 24.63 -8.44 -22.47
C ILE A 23 24.24 -9.36 -21.31
N ASN A 24 24.05 -10.66 -21.56
CA ASN A 24 23.65 -11.59 -20.50
C ASN A 24 24.70 -11.73 -19.39
N THR A 25 25.99 -11.80 -19.71
CA THR A 25 27.06 -11.92 -18.70
C THR A 25 27.23 -10.66 -17.84
N ASN A 26 27.05 -9.47 -18.43
CA ASN A 26 27.17 -8.20 -17.71
C ASN A 26 25.90 -7.83 -16.90
N THR A 27 24.73 -8.38 -17.26
CA THR A 27 23.49 -8.12 -16.51
C THR A 27 23.36 -9.02 -15.27
N THR A 28 23.89 -10.25 -15.31
CA THR A 28 23.84 -11.17 -14.16
C THR A 28 24.84 -10.84 -13.06
N ALA A 29 25.95 -10.17 -13.37
CA ALA A 29 26.97 -9.80 -12.37
C ALA A 29 26.60 -8.54 -11.55
N ALA A 30 25.72 -7.68 -12.07
CA ALA A 30 25.28 -6.43 -11.43
C ALA A 30 23.99 -6.56 -10.60
N TYR A 31 23.27 -7.67 -10.69
CA TYR A 31 22.14 -8.02 -9.80
C TYR A 31 22.60 -8.95 -8.65
N LYS A 32 23.74 -8.62 -8.05
CA LYS A 32 24.27 -9.32 -6.88
C LYS A 32 23.47 -8.87 -5.65
N ASP A 33 22.53 -9.70 -5.25
CA ASP A 33 22.00 -9.82 -3.88
C ASP A 33 21.62 -8.51 -3.18
N TYR A 34 20.68 -7.75 -3.76
CA TYR A 34 19.90 -6.82 -2.94
C TYR A 34 18.83 -7.64 -2.21
N SER A 35 19.17 -8.14 -1.01
CA SER A 35 18.21 -8.82 -0.14
C SER A 35 17.14 -7.81 0.31
N ILE A 36 16.10 -7.62 -0.51
CA ILE A 36 14.92 -6.85 -0.12
C ILE A 36 14.22 -7.62 0.99
N ASN A 37 14.39 -7.17 2.23
CA ASN A 37 13.66 -7.69 3.37
C ASN A 37 12.15 -7.57 3.09
N ARG A 38 11.43 -8.69 3.08
CA ARG A 38 9.99 -8.71 2.81
C ARG A 38 9.25 -8.02 3.94
N VAL A 39 8.41 -7.04 3.59
CA VAL A 39 7.55 -6.29 4.51
C VAL A 39 6.12 -6.76 4.35
N LEU A 40 5.47 -7.18 5.44
CA LEU A 40 4.06 -7.60 5.44
C LEU A 40 3.19 -6.55 6.12
N TYR A 41 2.04 -6.29 5.56
CA TYR A 41 1.07 -5.32 6.05
C TYR A 41 -0.31 -5.73 5.54
N TRP A 42 -1.33 -4.94 5.87
CA TRP A 42 -2.68 -5.26 5.44
C TRP A 42 -2.78 -5.53 3.94
N GLY A 43 -3.45 -6.63 3.58
CA GLY A 43 -3.66 -7.05 2.20
C GLY A 43 -2.56 -7.98 1.70
N SER A 44 -1.40 -8.03 2.37
CA SER A 44 -0.39 -9.04 2.12
C SER A 44 -1.00 -10.45 2.22
N ARG A 45 -0.56 -11.35 1.35
CA ARG A 45 -1.00 -12.74 1.33
C ARG A 45 0.17 -13.71 1.21
N GLY A 46 -0.08 -14.95 1.61
CA GLY A 46 0.83 -16.08 1.42
C GLY A 46 1.43 -16.62 2.71
N ASP A 47 2.41 -17.49 2.57
CA ASP A 47 2.90 -18.28 3.70
C ASP A 47 3.63 -17.45 4.75
N ASP A 48 4.26 -16.33 4.37
CA ASP A 48 4.87 -15.42 5.34
C ASP A 48 3.83 -14.76 6.25
N VAL A 49 2.63 -14.50 5.73
CA VAL A 49 1.51 -14.03 6.56
C VAL A 49 1.02 -15.13 7.49
N LYS A 50 0.98 -16.39 7.02
CA LYS A 50 0.64 -17.53 7.89
C LYS A 50 1.64 -17.67 9.03
N GLN A 51 2.93 -17.52 8.75
CA GLN A 51 3.98 -17.56 9.77
C GLN A 51 3.77 -16.47 10.83
N VAL A 52 3.50 -15.23 10.41
CA VAL A 52 3.16 -14.13 11.33
C VAL A 52 1.93 -14.45 12.16
N GLN A 53 0.82 -14.82 11.51
CA GLN A 53 -0.43 -15.16 12.19
C GLN A 53 -0.24 -16.30 13.20
N TYR A 54 0.52 -17.34 12.82
CA TYR A 54 0.84 -18.46 13.70
C TYR A 54 1.65 -18.01 14.93
N ARG A 55 2.68 -17.17 14.75
CA ARG A 55 3.47 -16.65 15.88
C ARG A 55 2.66 -15.76 16.81
N LEU A 56 1.86 -14.86 16.25
CA LEU A 56 0.97 -14.01 17.03
C LEU A 56 -0.10 -14.81 17.76
N LEU A 57 -0.63 -15.88 17.14
CA LEU A 57 -1.59 -16.79 17.76
C LEU A 57 -0.96 -17.53 18.93
N LYS A 58 0.21 -18.14 18.70
CA LYS A 58 0.98 -18.88 19.72
C LYS A 58 1.34 -18.01 20.93
N TRP A 59 1.56 -16.72 20.73
CA TRP A 59 1.90 -15.77 21.79
C TRP A 59 0.70 -14.97 22.33
N GLY A 60 -0.52 -15.32 21.95
CA GLY A 60 -1.75 -14.74 22.51
C GLY A 60 -2.11 -13.34 21.99
N TYR A 61 -1.47 -12.85 20.94
CA TYR A 61 -1.78 -11.54 20.32
C TYR A 61 -2.90 -11.62 19.28
N TYR A 62 -3.10 -12.80 18.68
CA TYR A 62 -4.05 -13.07 17.61
C TYR A 62 -4.99 -14.20 18.01
N THR A 63 -6.26 -14.09 17.64
CA THR A 63 -7.31 -15.10 17.93
C THR A 63 -8.05 -15.56 16.67
N GLY A 64 -7.63 -15.05 15.51
CA GLY A 64 -8.21 -15.40 14.21
C GLY A 64 -7.57 -16.64 13.59
N ARG A 65 -8.04 -16.99 12.40
CA ARG A 65 -7.53 -18.13 11.62
C ARG A 65 -6.15 -17.80 11.02
N VAL A 66 -5.30 -18.80 10.91
CA VAL A 66 -4.04 -18.74 10.15
C VAL A 66 -4.32 -19.03 8.68
N ASP A 67 -4.93 -18.05 8.01
CA ASP A 67 -5.42 -18.17 6.63
C ASP A 67 -4.43 -17.60 5.59
N GLY A 68 -3.35 -16.96 6.04
CA GLY A 68 -2.38 -16.32 5.17
C GLY A 68 -2.88 -15.02 4.56
N ILE A 69 -3.93 -14.41 5.11
CA ILE A 69 -4.48 -13.13 4.68
C ILE A 69 -4.23 -12.10 5.78
N TYR A 70 -3.48 -11.05 5.47
CA TYR A 70 -3.19 -10.01 6.44
C TYR A 70 -4.38 -9.04 6.50
N GLY A 71 -5.42 -9.43 7.24
CA GLY A 71 -6.62 -8.60 7.46
C GLY A 71 -6.60 -7.85 8.80
N ALA A 72 -7.78 -7.40 9.25
CA ALA A 72 -7.95 -6.62 10.49
C ALA A 72 -7.47 -7.32 11.72
N GLY A 73 -7.75 -8.62 11.82
CA GLY A 73 -7.31 -9.40 12.94
C GLY A 73 -5.78 -9.41 13.04
N THR A 74 -5.09 -9.69 11.92
CA THR A 74 -3.62 -9.71 11.85
C THR A 74 -3.03 -8.34 12.15
N TYR A 75 -3.55 -7.27 11.54
CA TYR A 75 -3.11 -5.89 11.78
C TYR A 75 -3.22 -5.49 13.26
N ARG A 76 -4.38 -5.72 13.89
CA ARG A 76 -4.58 -5.41 15.31
C ARG A 76 -3.66 -6.25 16.20
N ALA A 77 -3.42 -7.51 15.85
CA ALA A 77 -2.51 -8.39 16.57
C ALA A 77 -1.05 -7.90 16.47
N VAL A 78 -0.60 -7.53 15.28
CA VAL A 78 0.76 -6.97 15.08
C VAL A 78 0.92 -5.66 15.86
N ARG A 79 -0.05 -4.74 15.84
CA ARG A 79 0.03 -3.52 16.66
C ARG A 79 0.09 -3.82 18.16
N ARG A 80 -0.68 -4.79 18.64
CA ARG A 80 -0.60 -5.22 20.06
C ARG A 80 0.78 -5.78 20.38
N PHE A 81 1.32 -6.62 19.49
CA PHE A 81 2.67 -7.17 19.61
C PHE A 81 3.74 -6.07 19.63
N GLN A 82 3.72 -5.17 18.65
CA GLN A 82 4.65 -4.04 18.55
C GLN A 82 4.62 -3.18 19.82
N ARG A 83 3.42 -2.81 20.28
CA ARG A 83 3.24 -2.02 21.51
C ARG A 83 3.84 -2.72 22.73
N LYS A 84 3.65 -4.03 22.87
CA LYS A 84 4.14 -4.80 24.03
C LYS A 84 5.66 -5.00 24.00
N ASN A 85 6.28 -4.94 22.81
CA ASN A 85 7.71 -5.17 22.61
C ASN A 85 8.51 -3.89 22.30
N GLY A 86 7.93 -2.70 22.52
CA GLY A 86 8.64 -1.43 22.33
C GLY A 86 8.99 -1.11 20.87
N LEU A 87 8.26 -1.69 19.90
CA LEU A 87 8.46 -1.44 18.47
C LEU A 87 7.57 -0.29 17.98
N LYS A 88 7.89 0.26 16.81
CA LYS A 88 7.02 1.20 16.10
C LYS A 88 5.63 0.58 15.88
N ILE A 89 4.58 1.23 16.38
CA ILE A 89 3.20 0.67 16.45
C ILE A 89 2.40 1.01 15.18
N ASP A 90 2.93 0.63 14.02
CA ASP A 90 2.38 0.93 12.70
C ASP A 90 1.56 -0.21 12.07
N GLY A 91 1.59 -1.39 12.70
CA GLY A 91 0.89 -2.60 12.24
C GLY A 91 1.52 -3.23 11.01
N VAL A 92 2.78 -2.92 10.73
CA VAL A 92 3.59 -3.43 9.62
C VAL A 92 4.65 -4.39 10.15
N VAL A 93 4.71 -5.60 9.60
CA VAL A 93 5.79 -6.54 9.87
C VAL A 93 6.95 -6.23 8.92
N GLY A 94 7.72 -5.21 9.29
CA GLY A 94 9.05 -4.93 8.71
C GLY A 94 10.15 -5.77 9.36
N PRO A 95 11.44 -5.54 9.00
CA PRO A 95 12.57 -6.34 9.48
C PRO A 95 12.65 -6.47 11.01
N GLU A 96 12.47 -5.35 11.73
CA GLU A 96 12.51 -5.33 13.20
C GLU A 96 11.37 -6.15 13.82
N THR A 97 10.16 -6.00 13.28
CA THR A 97 8.99 -6.75 13.78
C THR A 97 9.09 -8.24 13.43
N ALA A 98 9.61 -8.57 12.24
CA ALA A 98 9.87 -9.95 11.84
C ALA A 98 10.91 -10.60 12.77
N ALA A 99 12.03 -9.92 13.02
CA ALA A 99 13.07 -10.39 13.93
C ALA A 99 12.50 -10.59 15.35
N ALA A 100 11.71 -9.65 15.87
CA ALA A 100 11.05 -9.79 17.17
C ALA A 100 10.04 -10.96 17.21
N LEU A 101 9.42 -11.31 16.10
CA LEU A 101 8.57 -12.51 15.96
C LEU A 101 9.37 -13.82 15.81
N GLY A 102 10.71 -13.73 15.78
CA GLY A 102 11.59 -14.87 15.51
C GLY A 102 11.46 -15.37 14.07
N LEU A 103 11.10 -14.48 13.14
CA LEU A 103 10.94 -14.76 11.72
C LEU A 103 12.10 -14.13 10.95
N ASN A 104 12.60 -14.87 9.96
CA ASN A 104 13.59 -14.36 9.02
C ASN A 104 13.05 -14.53 7.62
N PHE A 105 12.46 -13.47 7.07
CA PHE A 105 11.97 -13.48 5.70
C PHE A 105 13.15 -13.30 4.73
N LYS A 106 13.91 -14.38 4.50
CA LYS A 106 14.86 -14.45 3.38
C LYS A 106 14.10 -14.79 2.10
N SER A 107 14.09 -13.83 1.18
CA SER A 107 13.85 -13.93 -0.27
C SER A 107 13.22 -15.23 -0.79
N ALA A 108 11.92 -15.47 -0.52
CA ALA A 108 11.07 -16.05 -1.54
C ALA A 108 10.70 -14.88 -2.47
N ALA A 109 10.94 -15.02 -3.79
CA ALA A 109 10.75 -13.97 -4.80
C ALA A 109 9.56 -13.05 -4.45
N SER A 110 9.89 -11.93 -3.81
CA SER A 110 8.91 -11.05 -3.21
C SER A 110 8.36 -10.19 -4.34
N ARG A 111 7.08 -10.36 -4.69
CA ARG A 111 6.33 -9.20 -5.17
C ARG A 111 6.30 -8.23 -3.99
N GLY A 112 7.26 -7.29 -3.95
CA GLY A 112 7.21 -6.15 -3.05
C GLY A 112 5.88 -5.41 -3.25
N VAL A 113 5.54 -4.47 -2.36
CA VAL A 113 4.34 -3.64 -2.50
C VAL A 113 4.32 -3.05 -3.90
N THR A 114 3.44 -3.57 -4.73
CA THR A 114 3.33 -3.04 -6.08
C THR A 114 2.63 -1.70 -5.97
N ARG A 115 2.88 -0.81 -6.93
CA ARG A 115 2.07 0.39 -7.10
C ARG A 115 0.58 0.02 -7.14
N ASP A 116 0.26 -1.14 -7.71
CA ASP A 116 -1.11 -1.66 -7.81
C ASP A 116 -1.72 -2.05 -6.45
N ASP A 117 -0.96 -2.63 -5.53
CA ASP A 117 -1.45 -2.95 -4.18
C ASP A 117 -1.83 -1.67 -3.40
N ASN A 118 -0.99 -0.63 -3.51
CA ASN A 118 -1.24 0.67 -2.90
C ASN A 118 -2.43 1.39 -3.55
N VAL A 119 -2.51 1.38 -4.89
CA VAL A 119 -3.67 1.91 -5.63
C VAL A 119 -4.94 1.20 -5.18
N TYR A 120 -4.91 -0.13 -5.06
CA TYR A 120 -6.08 -0.91 -4.72
C TYR A 120 -6.53 -0.68 -3.27
N LEU A 121 -5.60 -0.62 -2.31
CA LEU A 121 -5.91 -0.29 -0.93
C LEU A 121 -6.48 1.13 -0.79
N LEU A 122 -5.86 2.11 -1.45
CA LEU A 122 -6.33 3.50 -1.48
C LEU A 122 -7.73 3.58 -2.10
N ALA A 123 -7.96 2.89 -3.22
CA ALA A 123 -9.24 2.85 -3.91
C ALA A 123 -10.37 2.29 -3.04
N ARG A 124 -10.09 1.32 -2.16
CA ARG A 124 -11.10 0.77 -1.23
C ARG A 124 -11.49 1.76 -0.15
N ALA A 125 -10.53 2.50 0.39
CA ALA A 125 -10.82 3.59 1.32
C ALA A 125 -11.66 4.67 0.62
N VAL A 126 -11.23 5.13 -0.55
CA VAL A 126 -11.98 6.12 -1.36
C VAL A 126 -13.40 5.63 -1.67
N HIS A 127 -13.56 4.36 -2.03
CA HIS A 127 -14.87 3.80 -2.34
C HIS A 127 -15.82 3.85 -1.14
N GLY A 128 -15.35 3.57 0.08
CA GLY A 128 -16.20 3.66 1.26
C GLY A 128 -16.52 5.10 1.68
N GLU A 129 -15.55 6.00 1.57
CA GLU A 129 -15.71 7.39 2.05
C GLU A 129 -16.39 8.33 1.06
N ALA A 130 -16.23 8.10 -0.24
CA ALA A 130 -16.64 9.03 -1.29
C ALA A 130 -17.59 8.38 -2.32
N ARG A 131 -18.33 7.33 -1.90
CA ARG A 131 -19.35 6.74 -2.76
C ARG A 131 -20.45 7.75 -3.07
N GLY A 132 -20.73 7.95 -4.35
CA GLY A 132 -21.74 8.91 -4.80
C GLY A 132 -21.27 10.38 -4.80
N GLU A 133 -20.02 10.64 -4.43
CA GLU A 133 -19.40 11.96 -4.62
C GLU A 133 -18.99 12.16 -6.10
N PRO A 134 -18.89 13.43 -6.58
CA PRO A 134 -18.30 13.70 -7.88
C PRO A 134 -16.87 13.17 -7.96
N TYR A 135 -16.39 12.87 -9.17
CA TYR A 135 -15.06 12.29 -9.38
C TYR A 135 -13.95 13.08 -8.70
N ILE A 136 -13.98 14.41 -8.80
CA ILE A 136 -13.03 15.31 -8.12
C ILE A 136 -13.05 15.15 -6.59
N GLY A 137 -14.19 14.83 -5.99
CA GLY A 137 -14.32 14.54 -4.55
C GLY A 137 -13.68 13.20 -4.16
N LYS A 138 -13.79 12.18 -5.03
CA LYS A 138 -13.09 10.90 -4.85
C LYS A 138 -11.56 11.11 -4.88
N VAL A 139 -11.06 11.91 -5.82
CA VAL A 139 -9.63 12.26 -5.90
C VAL A 139 -9.21 13.05 -4.66
N ALA A 140 -10.03 14.01 -4.19
CA ALA A 140 -9.74 14.79 -3.00
C ALA A 140 -9.59 13.93 -1.73
N VAL A 141 -10.46 12.93 -1.53
CA VAL A 141 -10.32 11.99 -0.40
C VAL A 141 -9.05 11.15 -0.50
N ALA A 142 -8.71 10.67 -1.71
CA ALA A 142 -7.46 9.97 -1.96
C ALA A 142 -6.25 10.84 -1.63
N ALA A 143 -6.26 12.10 -2.06
CA ALA A 143 -5.21 13.06 -1.81
C ALA A 143 -5.04 13.38 -0.31
N VAL A 144 -6.14 13.52 0.46
CA VAL A 144 -6.05 13.68 1.93
C VAL A 144 -5.31 12.50 2.58
N ILE A 145 -5.53 11.27 2.11
CA ILE A 145 -4.78 10.10 2.61
C ILE A 145 -3.29 10.25 2.33
N LEU A 146 -2.91 10.66 1.11
CA LEU A 146 -1.51 10.87 0.73
C LEU A 146 -0.88 12.05 1.49
N ASN A 147 -1.61 13.15 1.68
CA ASN A 147 -1.17 14.28 2.49
C ASN A 147 -0.89 13.86 3.93
N ARG A 148 -1.69 12.95 4.51
CA ARG A 148 -1.39 12.35 5.81
C ARG A 148 -0.13 11.49 5.77
N VAL A 149 0.09 10.70 4.72
CA VAL A 149 1.33 9.91 4.58
C VAL A 149 2.58 10.79 4.61
N GLU A 150 2.49 11.99 4.02
CA GLU A 150 3.59 12.97 3.99
C GLU A 150 3.72 13.82 5.26
N HIS A 151 2.67 13.91 6.08
CA HIS A 151 2.62 14.81 7.22
C HIS A 151 3.18 14.18 8.51
N PRO A 152 4.07 14.85 9.25
CA PRO A 152 4.80 14.26 10.39
C PRO A 152 3.90 13.84 11.57
N SER A 153 2.70 14.42 11.70
CA SER A 153 1.73 14.04 12.74
C SER A 153 0.95 12.75 12.44
N PHE A 154 1.19 12.11 11.30
CA PHE A 154 0.50 10.91 10.86
C PHE A 154 1.50 9.79 10.52
N PRO A 155 1.03 8.54 10.43
CA PRO A 155 1.86 7.44 9.97
C PRO A 155 2.32 7.64 8.52
N ASN A 156 3.51 7.15 8.21
CA ASN A 156 4.20 7.41 6.95
C ASN A 156 3.98 6.31 5.88
N THR A 157 2.85 5.59 5.91
CA THR A 157 2.45 4.66 4.84
C THR A 157 0.95 4.72 4.59
N ILE A 158 0.51 4.48 3.35
CA ILE A 158 -0.91 4.47 2.96
C ILE A 158 -1.71 3.52 3.86
N ALA A 159 -1.19 2.32 4.09
CA ALA A 159 -1.83 1.34 4.96
C ALA A 159 -1.94 1.85 6.40
N SER A 160 -0.85 2.36 6.98
CA SER A 160 -0.88 2.83 8.37
C SER A 160 -1.81 4.03 8.56
N VAL A 161 -1.98 4.91 7.57
CA VAL A 161 -2.98 5.99 7.58
C VAL A 161 -4.40 5.43 7.51
N ILE A 162 -4.68 4.55 6.54
CA ILE A 162 -6.03 3.99 6.35
C ILE A 162 -6.50 3.21 7.57
N TYR A 163 -5.61 2.49 8.26
CA TYR A 163 -5.97 1.66 9.41
C TYR A 163 -5.88 2.36 10.76
N GLN A 164 -5.67 3.69 10.80
CA GLN A 164 -5.79 4.42 12.06
C GLN A 164 -7.21 4.22 12.64
N PRO A 165 -7.34 3.93 13.95
CA PRO A 165 -8.65 3.72 14.57
C PRO A 165 -9.60 4.90 14.32
N GLY A 166 -10.76 4.61 13.71
CA GLY A 166 -11.79 5.62 13.42
C GLY A 166 -11.49 6.57 12.26
N ALA A 167 -10.41 6.37 11.50
CA ALA A 167 -10.05 7.27 10.41
C ALA A 167 -10.87 7.07 9.12
N PHE A 168 -11.33 5.84 8.87
CA PHE A 168 -12.08 5.46 7.67
C PHE A 168 -13.18 4.45 8.03
N THR A 169 -14.42 4.78 7.71
CA THR A 169 -15.62 3.93 7.86
C THR A 169 -15.52 2.64 7.06
N ALA A 170 -14.86 2.68 5.89
CA ALA A 170 -14.60 1.50 5.07
C ALA A 170 -13.92 0.38 5.87
N VAL A 171 -13.04 0.75 6.81
CA VAL A 171 -12.32 -0.19 7.67
C VAL A 171 -13.21 -0.77 8.76
N SER A 172 -14.02 0.05 9.43
CA SER A 172 -14.92 -0.40 10.50
C SER A 172 -16.02 -1.31 9.97
N ASP A 173 -16.53 -1.00 8.78
CA ASP A 173 -17.73 -1.65 8.22
C ASP A 173 -17.37 -2.87 7.37
N GLY A 174 -16.08 -3.23 7.31
CA GLY A 174 -15.57 -4.35 6.53
C GLY A 174 -15.59 -4.13 5.01
N GLN A 175 -16.09 -2.99 4.52
CA GLN A 175 -16.10 -2.63 3.10
C GLN A 175 -14.69 -2.51 2.50
N ILE A 176 -13.68 -2.27 3.34
CA ILE A 176 -12.27 -2.35 2.97
C ILE A 176 -11.88 -3.76 2.50
N ASN A 177 -12.76 -4.77 2.60
CA ASN A 177 -12.56 -6.11 2.03
C ASN A 177 -13.28 -6.34 0.69
N LEU A 178 -14.03 -5.36 0.19
CA LEU A 178 -14.75 -5.45 -1.09
C LEU A 178 -13.89 -4.96 -2.26
N THR A 179 -14.31 -5.31 -3.49
CA THR A 179 -13.71 -4.79 -4.73
C THR A 179 -14.19 -3.35 -4.94
N PRO A 180 -13.28 -2.36 -5.03
CA PRO A 180 -13.66 -0.96 -5.26
C PRO A 180 -14.18 -0.76 -6.69
N ASP A 181 -15.04 0.25 -6.89
CA ASP A 181 -15.50 0.61 -8.23
C ASP A 181 -14.38 1.19 -9.11
N LYS A 182 -14.61 1.20 -10.43
CA LYS A 182 -13.64 1.69 -11.43
C LYS A 182 -13.25 3.15 -11.18
N ASP A 183 -14.19 3.99 -10.77
CA ASP A 183 -13.92 5.41 -10.51
C ASP A 183 -12.99 5.60 -9.32
N SER A 184 -13.15 4.81 -8.27
CA SER A 184 -12.34 4.87 -7.04
C SER A 184 -10.92 4.41 -7.32
N ILE A 185 -10.75 3.40 -8.19
CA ILE A 185 -9.44 2.97 -8.69
C ILE A 185 -8.75 4.07 -9.51
N ARG A 186 -9.48 4.71 -10.43
CA ARG A 186 -8.92 5.82 -11.21
C ARG A 186 -8.56 7.01 -10.32
N ALA A 187 -9.43 7.37 -9.39
CA ALA A 187 -9.20 8.48 -8.47
C ALA A 187 -7.98 8.24 -7.56
N ALA A 188 -7.81 7.02 -7.05
CA ALA A 188 -6.62 6.63 -6.30
C ALA A 188 -5.34 6.75 -7.15
N ARG A 189 -5.37 6.29 -8.41
CA ARG A 189 -4.24 6.40 -9.33
C ARG A 189 -3.89 7.85 -9.63
N ASP A 190 -4.89 8.69 -9.87
CA ASP A 190 -4.69 10.11 -10.17
C ASP A 190 -4.09 10.87 -9.00
N ALA A 191 -4.55 10.59 -7.78
CA ALA A 191 -3.95 11.17 -6.56
C ALA A 191 -2.50 10.70 -6.39
N ILE A 192 -2.20 9.41 -6.59
CA ILE A 192 -0.81 8.87 -6.53
C ILE A 192 0.07 9.45 -7.66
N ASN A 193 -0.53 9.89 -8.77
CA ASN A 193 0.16 10.62 -9.85
C ASN A 193 0.36 12.11 -9.52
N GLY A 194 -0.08 12.59 -8.36
CA GLY A 194 0.15 13.95 -7.85
C GLY A 194 -1.04 14.89 -7.99
N TRP A 195 -2.22 14.43 -8.44
CA TRP A 195 -3.40 15.31 -8.47
C TRP A 195 -4.02 15.45 -7.07
N ASP A 196 -3.85 16.61 -6.45
CA ASP A 196 -4.52 16.98 -5.19
C ASP A 196 -5.51 18.15 -5.36
N PRO A 197 -6.81 17.88 -5.61
CA PRO A 197 -7.85 18.91 -5.64
C PRO A 197 -8.27 19.39 -4.24
N SER A 198 -7.75 18.80 -3.16
CA SER A 198 -8.01 19.22 -1.78
C SER A 198 -7.07 20.34 -1.29
N TYR A 199 -6.03 20.66 -2.07
CA TYR A 199 -5.02 21.69 -1.79
C TYR A 199 -4.27 21.47 -0.45
N GLY A 200 -3.75 20.26 -0.26
CA GLY A 200 -2.97 19.91 0.93
C GLY A 200 -3.83 19.74 2.19
N SER A 201 -5.12 19.44 2.05
CA SER A 201 -6.00 19.23 3.20
C SER A 201 -5.63 17.94 3.93
N LEU A 202 -5.78 17.95 5.26
CA LEU A 202 -5.50 16.80 6.14
C LEU A 202 -6.79 16.16 6.68
N TYR A 203 -7.90 16.89 6.59
CA TYR A 203 -9.20 16.47 7.08
C TYR A 203 -10.29 16.77 6.05
N TYR A 204 -11.38 16.01 6.13
CA TYR A 204 -12.62 16.33 5.46
C TYR A 204 -13.80 15.93 6.35
N TRP A 205 -14.95 16.57 6.13
CA TRP A 205 -16.18 16.25 6.85
C TRP A 205 -17.41 16.61 6.02
N ASN A 206 -18.51 15.91 6.27
CA ASN A 206 -19.81 16.27 5.71
C ASN A 206 -20.54 17.18 6.70
N PRO A 207 -20.82 18.46 6.38
CA PRO A 207 -21.46 19.40 7.30
C PRO A 207 -22.89 18.96 7.70
N ALA A 208 -23.54 18.10 6.93
CA ALA A 208 -24.87 17.59 7.23
C ALA A 208 -24.87 16.51 8.34
N THR A 209 -23.74 15.85 8.59
CA THR A 209 -23.65 14.71 9.52
C THR A 209 -22.54 14.85 10.57
N ALA A 210 -21.61 15.78 10.40
CA ALA A 210 -20.47 15.95 11.29
C ALA A 210 -20.87 16.54 12.65
N THR A 211 -20.71 15.74 13.72
CA THR A 211 -21.06 16.13 15.09
C THR A 211 -19.86 16.57 15.94
N SER A 212 -18.63 16.28 15.51
CA SER A 212 -17.42 16.61 16.28
C SER A 212 -17.19 18.12 16.36
N ARG A 213 -17.27 18.72 17.55
CA ARG A 213 -16.98 20.17 17.73
C ARG A 213 -15.57 20.56 17.26
N TRP A 214 -14.60 19.65 17.40
CA TRP A 214 -13.23 19.89 16.97
C TRP A 214 -13.11 20.06 15.45
N ILE A 215 -13.88 19.30 14.64
CA ILE A 215 -13.76 19.39 13.17
C ILE A 215 -14.21 20.76 12.65
N TRP A 216 -15.22 21.35 13.31
CA TRP A 216 -15.73 22.68 13.00
C TRP A 216 -14.77 23.82 13.36
N SER A 217 -13.70 23.53 14.12
CA SER A 217 -12.62 24.49 14.38
C SER A 217 -11.54 24.53 13.29
N ARG A 218 -11.54 23.57 12.35
CA ARG A 218 -10.54 23.48 11.29
C ARG A 218 -10.75 24.56 10.24
N LYS A 219 -9.67 25.04 9.62
CA LYS A 219 -9.77 26.01 8.51
C LYS A 219 -10.26 25.27 7.27
N VAL A 220 -11.42 25.69 6.75
CA VAL A 220 -11.94 25.20 5.47
C VAL A 220 -11.07 25.75 4.34
N ILE A 221 -10.62 24.85 3.46
CA ILE A 221 -9.80 25.16 2.28
C ILE A 221 -10.63 25.08 1.01
N VAL A 222 -11.40 24.00 0.82
CA VAL A 222 -12.24 23.81 -0.37
C VAL A 222 -13.48 22.98 -0.04
N LYS A 223 -14.54 23.14 -0.82
CA LYS A 223 -15.77 22.35 -0.73
C LYS A 223 -15.98 21.61 -2.04
N ILE A 224 -16.09 20.29 -1.98
CA ILE A 224 -16.24 19.44 -3.16
C ILE A 224 -17.32 18.41 -2.86
N GLY A 225 -18.40 18.45 -3.65
CA GLY A 225 -19.57 17.61 -3.40
C GLY A 225 -20.15 17.89 -2.00
N LYS A 226 -20.34 16.84 -1.21
CA LYS A 226 -20.84 16.93 0.16
C LYS A 226 -19.75 17.18 1.19
N HIS A 227 -18.47 17.12 0.81
CA HIS A 227 -17.36 17.23 1.74
C HIS A 227 -16.75 18.64 1.77
N TRP A 228 -16.49 19.11 2.98
CA TRP A 228 -15.62 20.25 3.25
C TRP A 228 -14.24 19.71 3.60
N PHE A 229 -13.19 20.26 2.98
CA PHE A 229 -11.80 19.85 3.16
C PHE A 229 -11.04 20.94 3.90
N GLY A 230 -10.13 20.57 4.81
CA GLY A 230 -9.42 21.53 5.64
C GLY A 230 -8.23 21.00 6.42
N LYS A 231 -7.64 21.88 7.22
CA LYS A 231 -6.50 21.62 8.13
C LYS A 231 -6.64 22.33 9.47
#